data_AF-A0A094GLW9-F1
#
_entry.id   AF-A0A094GLW9-F1
#
_cell.length_a   1.000
_cell.length_b   1.000
_cell.length_c   1.000
_cell.angle_alpha   90.00
_cell.angle_beta   90.00
_cell.angle_gamma   90.00
#
_symmetry.space_group_name_H-M   'P 1'
#
loop_
_entity.id
_entity.type
_entity.pdbx_description
1 polymer ?
#
loop_
_entity_poly.entity_id
_entity_poly.type
_entity_poly.pdbx_seq_one_letter_code
_entity_poly.pdbx_strand_id
1 'polypeptide(L)'
;MVEKGLKKANGLGVQVENTKICVVMVGLPARGKSLIAQKVTRYLKWLSIEAKVFNVGTYRRTDTPKPTADFFDTNNPEGEKMRRAAAEAALGDMLKWFRGGEGTIAILDATNSTRVRRRWIYDECTKEGIDTLFVESRCDDETLIMANILEVKTTSPDYKGTDPEAAALDFRNRIRNYEKVYETVDEDGDEKDLTYVKIMNIGAQVIINQIHDYLQSRI
;
A
#
# COMPACT_ATOMS: atom_id res chain seq x y z
N MET A 1 -36.23 -41.24 -25.06
CA MET A 1 -36.16 -40.05 -24.18
C MET A 1 -34.72 -39.87 -23.73
N VAL A 2 -33.96 -39.05 -24.43
CA VAL A 2 -32.65 -38.56 -23.99
C VAL A 2 -32.65 -37.08 -24.36
N GLU A 3 -32.92 -36.22 -23.38
CA GLU A 3 -32.92 -34.77 -23.58
C GLU A 3 -31.64 -34.20 -22.98
N LYS A 4 -30.83 -33.60 -23.86
CA LYS A 4 -29.57 -32.93 -23.53
C LYS A 4 -29.86 -31.64 -22.77
N GLY A 5 -29.45 -31.58 -21.50
CA GLY A 5 -29.42 -30.34 -20.71
C GLY A 5 -28.16 -29.53 -21.01
N LEU A 6 -28.31 -28.55 -21.89
CA LEU A 6 -27.31 -27.55 -22.28
C LEU A 6 -26.84 -26.75 -21.04
N LYS A 7 -25.53 -26.77 -20.72
CA LYS A 7 -24.94 -25.85 -19.74
C LYS A 7 -25.04 -24.43 -20.30
N LYS A 8 -25.96 -23.62 -19.75
CA LYS A 8 -26.06 -22.19 -20.04
C LYS A 8 -24.78 -21.50 -19.57
N ALA A 9 -23.96 -21.07 -20.53
CA ALA A 9 -23.03 -19.98 -20.35
C ALA A 9 -23.84 -18.69 -20.20
N ASN A 10 -24.15 -18.31 -18.96
CA ASN A 10 -24.74 -17.01 -18.68
C ASN A 10 -23.60 -16.09 -18.26
N GLY A 11 -23.41 -15.02 -19.03
CA GLY A 11 -22.47 -13.95 -18.74
C GLY A 11 -22.68 -13.45 -17.32
N LEU A 12 -21.66 -13.64 -16.48
CA LEU A 12 -21.58 -13.04 -15.17
C LEU A 12 -21.25 -11.57 -15.37
N GLY A 13 -22.28 -10.73 -15.41
CA GLY A 13 -22.16 -9.42 -14.80
C GLY A 13 -21.70 -9.67 -13.37
N VAL A 14 -20.46 -9.28 -13.06
CA VAL A 14 -19.89 -9.38 -11.72
C VAL A 14 -20.87 -8.74 -10.75
N GLN A 15 -21.37 -9.50 -9.79
CA GLN A 15 -22.12 -8.92 -8.68
C GLN A 15 -21.13 -8.10 -7.84
N VAL A 16 -21.07 -6.80 -8.11
CA VAL A 16 -20.26 -5.80 -7.38
C VAL A 16 -20.65 -5.74 -5.89
N GLU A 17 -21.78 -6.33 -5.52
CA GLU A 17 -22.44 -6.11 -4.22
C GLU A 17 -21.74 -6.74 -3.00
N ASN A 18 -20.66 -7.51 -3.13
CA ASN A 18 -19.95 -8.11 -1.98
C ASN A 18 -18.41 -8.08 -2.02
N THR A 19 -17.79 -7.49 -3.04
CA THR A 19 -16.32 -7.53 -3.17
C THR A 19 -15.67 -6.49 -2.25
N LYS A 20 -14.70 -6.93 -1.43
CA LYS A 20 -13.91 -6.08 -0.54
C LYS A 20 -12.44 -6.19 -0.93
N ILE A 21 -11.79 -5.06 -1.20
CA ILE A 21 -10.40 -5.04 -1.67
C ILE A 21 -9.54 -4.19 -0.73
N CYS A 22 -8.47 -4.79 -0.23
CA CYS A 22 -7.35 -4.09 0.40
C CYS A 22 -6.28 -3.80 -0.66
N VAL A 23 -6.14 -2.53 -1.05
CA VAL A 23 -5.03 -2.04 -1.85
C VAL A 23 -3.84 -1.79 -0.93
N VAL A 24 -2.77 -2.57 -1.07
CA VAL A 24 -1.57 -2.47 -0.24
C VAL A 24 -0.49 -1.72 -1.01
N MET A 25 -0.17 -0.50 -0.58
CA MET A 25 0.90 0.27 -1.22
C MET A 25 2.27 -0.33 -0.86
N VAL A 26 3.16 -0.46 -1.84
CA VAL A 26 4.51 -1.00 -1.67
C VAL A 26 5.54 -0.04 -2.28
N GLY A 27 6.70 0.11 -1.63
CA GLY A 27 7.85 0.83 -2.17
C GLY A 27 8.54 1.76 -1.18
N LEU A 28 9.73 2.23 -1.56
CA LEU A 28 10.58 3.08 -0.73
C LEU A 28 9.92 4.44 -0.39
N PRO A 29 10.33 5.13 0.69
CA PRO A 29 9.89 6.49 0.96
C PRO A 29 10.14 7.45 -0.24
N ALA A 30 9.32 8.50 -0.35
CA ALA A 30 9.37 9.47 -1.45
C ALA A 30 9.19 8.87 -2.88
N ARG A 31 8.53 7.71 -2.99
CA ARG A 31 8.13 7.10 -4.27
C ARG A 31 6.63 7.27 -4.57
N GLY A 32 6.05 8.43 -4.26
CA GLY A 32 4.67 8.77 -4.69
C GLY A 32 3.50 7.93 -4.13
N LYS A 33 3.72 6.94 -3.25
CA LYS A 33 2.66 6.07 -2.71
C LYS A 33 1.45 6.82 -2.17
N SER A 34 1.64 7.78 -1.26
CA SER A 34 0.53 8.55 -0.69
C SER A 34 -0.19 9.38 -1.75
N LEU A 35 0.53 9.91 -2.75
CA LEU A 35 -0.09 10.62 -3.88
C LEU A 35 -0.95 9.67 -4.74
N ILE A 36 -0.45 8.47 -5.03
CA ILE A 36 -1.19 7.43 -5.75
C ILE A 36 -2.44 7.04 -4.95
N ALA A 37 -2.30 6.75 -3.66
CA ALA A 37 -3.41 6.40 -2.77
C ALA A 37 -4.52 7.46 -2.80
N GLN A 38 -4.17 8.74 -2.65
CA GLN A 38 -5.15 9.83 -2.70
C GLN A 38 -5.81 9.98 -4.07
N LYS A 39 -5.05 9.82 -5.17
CA LYS A 39 -5.61 9.86 -6.53
C LYS A 39 -6.59 8.71 -6.78
N VAL A 40 -6.21 7.49 -6.38
CA VAL A 40 -7.06 6.30 -6.48
C VAL A 40 -8.33 6.48 -5.65
N THR A 41 -8.25 6.91 -4.39
CA THR A 41 -9.43 7.20 -3.56
C THR A 41 -10.36 8.22 -4.21
N ARG A 42 -9.80 9.32 -4.74
CA ARG A 42 -10.60 10.37 -5.41
C ARG A 42 -11.29 9.83 -6.66
N TYR A 43 -10.60 9.03 -7.45
CA TYR A 43 -11.16 8.41 -8.66
C TYR A 43 -12.28 7.42 -8.32
N LEU A 44 -12.08 6.53 -7.35
CA LEU A 44 -13.09 5.58 -6.89
C LEU A 44 -14.33 6.29 -6.34
N LYS A 45 -14.12 7.34 -5.55
CA LYS A 45 -15.22 8.18 -5.06
C LYS A 45 -16.02 8.84 -6.19
N TRP A 46 -15.35 9.26 -7.27
CA TRP A 46 -16.03 9.79 -8.46
C TRP A 46 -16.89 8.73 -9.18
N LEU A 47 -16.53 7.46 -9.08
CA LEU A 47 -17.33 6.32 -9.55
C LEU A 47 -18.40 5.87 -8.55
N SER A 48 -18.61 6.61 -7.46
CA SER A 48 -19.48 6.22 -6.35
C SER A 48 -19.08 4.90 -5.69
N ILE A 49 -17.79 4.58 -5.69
CA ILE A 49 -17.22 3.43 -4.97
C ILE A 49 -16.60 3.95 -3.68
N GLU A 50 -17.07 3.44 -2.53
CA GLU A 50 -16.60 3.90 -1.22
C GLU A 50 -15.19 3.38 -0.95
N ALA A 51 -14.25 4.32 -0.79
CA ALA A 51 -12.84 4.04 -0.60
C ALA A 51 -12.23 4.87 0.52
N LYS A 52 -11.36 4.25 1.33
CA LYS A 52 -10.73 4.91 2.48
C LYS A 52 -9.24 4.58 2.59
N VAL A 53 -8.43 5.61 2.89
CA VAL A 53 -6.99 5.46 3.11
C VAL A 53 -6.70 5.25 4.60
N PHE A 54 -5.90 4.23 4.89
CA PHE A 54 -5.33 3.92 6.20
C PHE A 54 -3.82 4.15 6.14
N ASN A 55 -3.38 5.37 6.49
CA ASN A 55 -1.97 5.74 6.44
C ASN A 55 -1.26 5.32 7.74
N VAL A 56 -0.40 4.30 7.67
CA VAL A 56 0.32 3.75 8.83
C VAL A 56 1.21 4.79 9.50
N GLY A 57 1.73 5.77 8.74
CA GLY A 57 2.49 6.89 9.29
C GLY A 57 1.69 7.75 10.28
N THR A 58 0.37 7.87 10.10
CA THR A 58 -0.51 8.57 11.05
C THR A 58 -0.67 7.80 12.35
N TYR A 59 -0.84 6.48 12.28
CA TYR A 59 -0.90 5.62 13.47
C TYR A 59 0.41 5.67 14.28
N ARG A 60 1.55 5.56 13.59
CA ARG A 60 2.88 5.69 14.20
C ARG A 60 3.07 7.04 14.89
N ARG A 61 2.51 8.13 14.36
CA ARG A 61 2.65 9.49 14.94
C ARG A 61 1.95 9.64 16.30
N THR A 62 0.96 8.81 16.61
CA THR A 62 0.30 8.82 17.92
C THR A 62 1.28 8.49 19.03
N ASP A 63 2.14 7.49 18.82
CA ASP A 63 3.11 7.02 19.83
C ASP A 63 4.51 7.62 19.61
N THR A 64 4.86 7.99 18.38
CA THR A 64 6.16 8.56 18.02
C THR A 64 5.99 9.72 17.02
N PRO A 65 5.73 10.95 17.51
CA PRO A 65 5.37 12.08 16.65
C PRO A 65 6.46 12.54 15.69
N LYS A 66 7.73 12.50 16.11
CA LYS A 66 8.89 12.96 15.33
C LYS A 66 10.06 11.96 15.41
N PRO A 67 9.97 10.82 14.70
CA PRO A 67 11.05 9.86 14.68
C PRO A 67 12.24 10.38 13.85
N THR A 68 13.46 10.09 14.29
CA THR A 68 14.68 10.26 13.50
C THR A 68 14.88 9.07 12.55
N ALA A 69 15.87 9.14 11.65
CA ALA A 69 16.23 8.04 10.76
C ALA A 69 16.58 6.73 11.50
N ASP A 70 17.17 6.81 12.70
CA ASP A 70 17.56 5.65 13.53
C ASP A 70 16.37 4.83 14.00
N PHE A 71 15.20 5.47 14.15
CA PHE A 71 13.93 4.76 14.39
C PHE A 71 13.60 3.80 13.26
N PHE A 72 14.08 4.09 12.04
CA PHE A 72 13.82 3.28 10.87
C PHE A 72 14.92 2.26 10.56
N ASP A 73 16.00 2.22 11.34
CA ASP A 73 17.03 1.19 11.20
C ASP A 73 16.43 -0.21 11.47
N THR A 74 16.85 -1.20 10.70
CA THR A 74 16.42 -2.60 10.83
C THR A 74 17.10 -3.29 12.01
N ASN A 75 18.23 -2.75 12.48
CA ASN A 75 18.90 -3.19 13.69
C ASN A 75 18.34 -2.53 14.96
N ASN A 76 17.24 -1.79 14.87
CA ASN A 76 16.56 -1.17 16.01
C ASN A 76 15.30 -1.98 16.39
N PRO A 77 15.36 -2.90 17.38
CA PRO A 77 14.24 -3.77 17.71
C PRO A 77 13.04 -2.99 18.25
N GLU A 78 13.27 -1.93 19.02
CA GLU A 78 12.19 -1.08 19.55
C GLU A 78 11.51 -0.28 18.44
N GLY A 79 12.29 0.28 17.51
CA GLY A 79 11.77 0.94 16.31
C GLY A 79 10.92 0.00 15.46
N GLU A 80 11.39 -1.24 15.22
CA GLU A 80 10.62 -2.24 14.49
C GLU A 80 9.34 -2.64 15.21
N LYS A 81 9.40 -2.86 16.54
CA LYS A 81 8.23 -3.16 17.37
C LYS A 81 7.17 -2.06 17.27
N MET A 82 7.56 -0.80 17.36
CA MET A 82 6.64 0.34 17.22
C MET A 82 6.08 0.46 15.80
N ARG A 83 6.89 0.26 14.76
CA ARG A 83 6.42 0.24 13.36
C ARG A 83 5.43 -0.90 13.09
N ARG A 84 5.64 -2.06 13.72
CA ARG A 84 4.74 -3.20 13.65
C ARG A 84 3.42 -2.91 14.36
N ALA A 85 3.46 -2.39 15.59
CA ALA A 85 2.25 -2.00 16.32
C ALA A 85 1.41 -0.97 15.55
N ALA A 86 2.04 0.02 14.92
CA ALA A 86 1.34 0.99 14.08
C ALA A 86 0.66 0.35 12.86
N ALA A 87 1.31 -0.64 12.23
CA ALA A 87 0.72 -1.38 11.11
C ALA A 87 -0.43 -2.29 11.56
N GLU A 88 -0.30 -2.95 12.72
CA GLU A 88 -1.35 -3.76 13.34
C GLU A 88 -2.57 -2.91 13.71
N ALA A 89 -2.36 -1.71 14.27
CA ALA A 89 -3.44 -0.78 14.57
C ALA A 89 -4.17 -0.30 13.30
N ALA A 90 -3.42 0.09 12.27
CA ALA A 90 -3.99 0.52 10.99
C ALA A 90 -4.79 -0.60 10.31
N LEU A 91 -4.23 -1.81 10.26
CA LEU A 91 -4.91 -2.98 9.72
C LEU A 91 -6.15 -3.33 10.53
N GLY A 92 -6.06 -3.31 11.86
CA GLY A 92 -7.20 -3.59 12.75
C GLY A 92 -8.37 -2.64 12.53
N ASP A 93 -8.11 -1.34 12.38
CA ASP A 93 -9.15 -0.35 12.09
C ASP A 93 -9.70 -0.48 10.65
N MET A 94 -8.86 -0.88 9.70
CA MET A 94 -9.29 -1.22 8.34
C MET A 94 -10.27 -2.40 8.34
N LEU A 95 -9.94 -3.48 9.05
CA LEU A 95 -10.80 -4.65 9.16
C LEU A 95 -12.12 -4.31 9.87
N LYS A 96 -12.09 -3.52 10.95
CA LYS A 96 -13.31 -3.01 11.60
C LYS A 96 -14.19 -2.21 10.64
N TRP A 97 -13.58 -1.36 9.81
CA TRP A 97 -14.30 -0.58 8.82
C TRP A 97 -14.99 -1.47 7.77
N PHE A 98 -14.32 -2.50 7.28
CA PHE A 98 -14.94 -3.50 6.41
C PHE A 98 -16.07 -4.28 7.07
N ARG A 99 -15.97 -4.60 8.36
CA ARG A 99 -17.03 -5.29 9.12
C ARG A 99 -18.24 -4.39 9.39
N GLY A 100 -18.05 -3.08 9.43
CA GLY A 100 -19.14 -2.10 9.56
C GLY A 100 -20.08 -2.04 8.35
N GLY A 101 -19.76 -2.71 7.23
CA GLY A 101 -20.60 -2.77 6.04
C GLY A 101 -20.49 -1.56 5.11
N GLU A 102 -19.69 -0.55 5.50
CA GLU A 102 -19.51 0.69 4.74
C GLU A 102 -18.35 0.61 3.73
N GLY A 103 -17.43 -0.35 3.88
CA GLY A 103 -16.19 -0.39 3.11
C GLY A 103 -16.20 -1.31 1.90
N THR A 104 -15.92 -0.77 0.71
CA THR A 104 -15.64 -1.55 -0.51
C THR A 104 -14.13 -1.64 -0.77
N ILE A 105 -13.42 -0.52 -0.71
CA ILE A 105 -11.97 -0.46 -1.00
C ILE A 105 -11.22 0.24 0.13
N ALA A 106 -10.27 -0.45 0.75
CA ALA A 106 -9.34 0.16 1.68
C ALA A 106 -7.96 0.29 1.04
N ILE A 107 -7.27 1.41 1.26
CA ILE A 107 -5.89 1.60 0.80
C ILE A 107 -4.99 1.69 2.02
N LEU A 108 -4.16 0.66 2.23
CA LEU A 108 -3.18 0.62 3.30
C LEU A 108 -1.88 1.29 2.81
N ASP A 109 -1.70 2.57 3.20
CA ASP A 109 -0.58 3.40 2.77
C ASP A 109 0.59 3.29 3.75
N ALA A 110 1.60 2.50 3.35
CA ALA A 110 2.87 2.30 4.04
C ALA A 110 3.97 1.89 3.05
N THR A 111 5.18 1.60 3.54
CA THR A 111 6.26 1.10 2.67
C THR A 111 6.07 -0.35 2.27
N ASN A 112 5.58 -1.20 3.18
CA ASN A 112 5.36 -2.65 3.00
C ASN A 112 6.50 -3.33 2.20
N SER A 113 7.73 -2.93 2.54
CA SER A 113 8.93 -3.17 1.74
C SER A 113 9.50 -4.58 1.86
N THR A 114 9.01 -5.39 2.79
CA THR A 114 9.48 -6.76 3.00
C THR A 114 8.40 -7.79 2.64
N ARG A 115 8.82 -8.95 2.15
CA ARG A 115 7.95 -10.10 1.82
C ARG A 115 7.17 -10.55 3.05
N VAL A 116 7.84 -10.64 4.21
CA VAL A 116 7.22 -11.02 5.48
C VAL A 116 6.06 -10.08 5.83
N ARG A 117 6.22 -8.76 5.63
CA ARG A 117 5.15 -7.79 5.90
C ARG A 117 3.98 -7.97 4.94
N ARG A 118 4.25 -8.15 3.64
CA ARG A 118 3.22 -8.34 2.61
C ARG A 118 2.44 -9.62 2.85
N ARG A 119 3.11 -10.73 3.13
CA ARG A 119 2.48 -12.01 3.42
C ARG A 119 1.58 -11.95 4.65
N TRP A 120 2.03 -11.29 5.72
CA TRP A 120 1.19 -11.07 6.91
C TRP A 120 -0.09 -10.29 6.57
N ILE A 121 -0.01 -9.20 5.80
CA ILE A 121 -1.20 -8.43 5.38
C ILE A 121 -2.13 -9.31 4.54
N TYR A 122 -1.58 -10.03 3.56
CA TYR A 122 -2.34 -10.95 2.71
C TYR A 122 -3.11 -11.97 3.55
N ASP A 123 -2.43 -12.68 4.46
CA ASP A 123 -3.03 -13.73 5.27
C ASP A 123 -4.13 -13.17 6.21
N GLU A 124 -3.93 -11.98 6.79
CA GLU A 124 -4.95 -11.32 7.62
C GLU A 124 -6.19 -10.88 6.81
N CYS A 125 -6.00 -10.34 5.60
CA CYS A 125 -7.11 -10.01 4.70
C CYS A 125 -7.86 -11.26 4.24
N THR A 126 -7.15 -12.33 3.87
CA THR A 126 -7.75 -13.60 3.43
C THR A 126 -8.63 -14.22 4.52
N LYS A 127 -8.21 -14.18 5.80
CA LYS A 127 -9.02 -14.66 6.93
C LYS A 127 -10.38 -13.96 7.04
N GLU A 128 -10.45 -12.71 6.60
CA GLU A 128 -11.65 -11.87 6.65
C GLU A 128 -12.42 -11.86 5.32
N GLY A 129 -12.00 -12.66 4.34
CA GLY A 129 -12.61 -12.70 3.00
C GLY A 129 -12.42 -11.40 2.21
N ILE A 130 -11.29 -10.72 2.41
CA ILE A 130 -10.92 -9.49 1.71
C ILE A 130 -9.83 -9.82 0.70
N ASP A 131 -10.05 -9.44 -0.56
CA ASP A 131 -9.06 -9.59 -1.62
C ASP A 131 -7.94 -8.56 -1.44
N THR A 132 -6.71 -8.95 -1.78
CA THR A 132 -5.54 -8.08 -1.63
C THR A 132 -4.96 -7.74 -3.00
N LEU A 133 -4.78 -6.45 -3.27
CA LEU A 133 -4.12 -5.92 -4.47
C LEU A 133 -2.88 -5.12 -4.04
N PHE A 134 -1.68 -5.61 -4.38
CA PHE A 134 -0.45 -4.89 -4.10
C PHE A 134 -0.16 -3.87 -5.19
N VAL A 135 0.09 -2.62 -4.82
CA VAL A 135 0.49 -1.55 -5.75
C VAL A 135 1.88 -1.08 -5.39
N GLU A 136 2.87 -1.58 -6.13
CA GLU A 136 4.26 -1.20 -5.97
C GLU A 136 4.59 0.02 -6.80
N SER A 137 5.02 1.10 -6.15
CA SER A 137 5.56 2.27 -6.85
C SER A 137 7.08 2.28 -6.74
N ARG A 138 7.73 2.11 -7.90
CA ARG A 138 9.18 2.17 -8.03
C ARG A 138 9.56 3.29 -8.97
N CYS A 139 10.50 4.11 -8.54
CA CYS A 139 11.04 5.21 -9.30
C CYS A 139 12.52 5.31 -8.96
N ASP A 140 13.35 5.21 -10.00
CA ASP A 140 14.81 5.28 -9.88
C ASP A 140 15.33 6.64 -10.41
N ASP A 141 14.44 7.56 -10.75
CA ASP A 141 14.78 8.93 -11.19
C ASP A 141 15.09 9.82 -9.99
N GLU A 142 16.36 10.13 -9.81
CA GLU A 142 16.88 10.98 -8.73
C GLU A 142 16.25 12.37 -8.68
N THR A 143 15.89 12.95 -9.83
CA THR A 143 15.25 14.29 -9.88
C THR A 143 13.88 14.23 -9.25
N LEU A 144 13.10 13.20 -9.57
CA LEU A 144 11.76 12.98 -9.05
C LEU A 144 11.78 12.59 -7.57
N ILE A 145 12.74 11.75 -7.18
CA ILE A 145 12.98 11.40 -5.78
C ILE A 145 13.29 12.66 -4.98
N MET A 146 14.19 13.52 -5.47
CA MET A 146 14.57 14.77 -4.82
C MET A 146 13.39 15.75 -4.73
N ALA A 147 12.57 15.88 -5.77
CA ALA A 147 11.36 16.69 -5.74
C ALA A 147 10.36 16.21 -4.67
N ASN A 148 10.10 14.90 -4.61
CA ASN A 148 9.24 14.30 -3.59
C ASN A 148 9.82 14.47 -2.18
N ILE A 149 11.14 14.35 -2.02
CA ILE A 149 11.82 14.59 -0.74
C ILE A 149 11.61 16.05 -0.29
N LEU A 150 11.71 17.02 -1.20
CA LEU A 150 11.47 18.44 -0.89
C LEU A 150 10.02 18.69 -0.49
N GLU A 151 9.05 18.11 -1.20
CA GLU A 151 7.63 18.21 -0.85
C GLU A 151 7.34 17.60 0.52
N VAL A 152 7.89 16.41 0.81
CA VAL A 152 7.70 15.74 2.10
C VAL A 152 8.34 16.54 3.23
N LYS A 153 9.48 17.20 3.02
CA LYS A 153 10.08 18.08 4.05
C LYS A 153 9.19 19.25 4.43
N THR A 154 8.54 19.87 3.46
CA THR A 154 7.72 21.07 3.71
C THR A 154 6.33 20.75 4.25
N THR A 155 5.79 19.57 3.90
CA THR A 155 4.40 19.20 4.21
C THR A 155 4.26 18.14 5.30
N SER A 156 5.29 17.33 5.56
CA SER A 156 5.20 16.23 6.52
C SER A 156 5.19 16.72 7.97
N PRO A 157 4.26 16.22 8.81
CA PRO A 157 4.29 16.47 10.24
C PRO A 157 5.59 16.00 10.93
N ASP A 158 6.26 14.99 10.35
CA ASP A 158 7.49 14.40 10.90
C ASP A 158 8.62 15.44 11.03
N TYR A 159 8.66 16.45 10.14
CA TYR A 159 9.74 17.45 10.08
C TYR A 159 9.30 18.86 10.46
N LYS A 160 8.07 19.03 10.97
CA LYS A 160 7.54 20.36 11.32
C LYS A 160 8.45 21.08 12.33
N GLY A 161 8.95 22.25 11.93
CA GLY A 161 9.85 23.09 12.74
C GLY A 161 11.31 22.62 12.78
N THR A 162 11.72 21.70 11.90
CA THR A 162 13.12 21.25 11.75
C THR A 162 13.80 22.09 10.68
N ASP A 163 15.11 22.29 10.82
CA ASP A 163 15.92 22.90 9.76
C ASP A 163 15.81 22.12 8.44
N PRO A 164 15.64 22.80 7.28
CA PRO A 164 15.45 22.14 5.99
C PRO A 164 16.59 21.21 5.56
N GLU A 165 17.85 21.55 5.88
CA GLU A 165 19.01 20.73 5.52
C GLU A 165 19.11 19.51 6.44
N ALA A 166 18.89 19.71 7.74
CA ALA A 166 18.85 18.60 8.72
C ALA A 166 17.71 17.62 8.39
N ALA A 167 16.51 18.11 8.07
CA ALA A 167 15.39 17.29 7.63
C ALA A 167 15.69 16.52 6.34
N ALA A 168 16.46 17.13 5.42
CA ALA A 168 16.90 16.47 4.19
C ALA A 168 17.81 15.28 4.47
N LEU A 169 18.80 15.50 5.35
CA LEU A 169 19.77 14.49 5.73
C LEU A 169 19.09 13.31 6.44
N ASP A 170 18.23 13.61 7.40
CA ASP A 170 17.47 12.60 8.13
C ASP A 170 16.57 11.78 7.18
N PHE A 171 15.85 12.44 6.27
CA PHE A 171 15.01 11.74 5.30
C PHE A 171 15.81 10.83 4.34
N ARG A 172 16.98 11.29 3.88
CA ARG A 172 17.88 10.47 3.05
C ARG A 172 18.39 9.25 3.82
N ASN A 173 18.77 9.42 5.08
CA ASN A 173 19.20 8.30 5.93
C ASN A 173 18.05 7.32 6.19
N ARG A 174 16.82 7.83 6.34
CA ARG A 174 15.62 6.98 6.41
C ARG A 174 15.44 6.15 5.14
N ILE A 175 15.58 6.74 3.94
CA ILE A 175 15.52 5.98 2.67
C ILE A 175 16.59 4.87 2.68
N ARG A 176 17.84 5.20 2.99
CA ARG A 176 18.96 4.24 3.07
C ARG A 176 18.67 3.08 4.01
N ASN A 177 18.02 3.33 5.14
CA ASN A 177 17.63 2.27 6.07
C ASN A 177 16.58 1.32 5.47
N TYR A 178 15.64 1.83 4.67
CA TYR A 178 14.69 0.98 3.95
C TYR A 178 15.31 0.23 2.77
N GLU A 179 16.27 0.83 2.06
CA GLU A 179 16.98 0.18 0.93
C GLU A 179 17.69 -1.11 1.34
N LYS A 180 18.24 -1.16 2.57
CA LYS A 180 18.93 -2.35 3.11
C LYS A 180 18.06 -3.61 3.16
N VAL A 181 16.74 -3.47 3.21
CA VAL A 181 15.79 -4.58 3.40
C VAL A 181 14.65 -4.57 2.40
N TYR A 182 14.73 -3.73 1.37
CA TYR A 182 13.66 -3.64 0.39
C TYR A 182 13.71 -4.83 -0.55
N GLU A 183 12.59 -5.56 -0.60
CA GLU A 183 12.36 -6.70 -1.47
C GLU A 183 11.23 -6.32 -2.44
N THR A 184 11.53 -6.17 -3.74
CA THR A 184 10.48 -5.87 -4.73
C THR A 184 9.48 -7.03 -4.81
N VAL A 185 8.22 -6.71 -5.12
CA VAL A 185 7.15 -7.71 -5.17
C VAL A 185 7.50 -8.78 -6.21
N ASP A 186 7.53 -10.05 -5.87
CA ASP A 186 7.83 -11.14 -6.83
C ASP A 186 9.16 -10.97 -7.59
N GLU A 187 10.23 -10.49 -6.93
CA GLU A 187 11.56 -10.40 -7.54
C GLU A 187 12.09 -11.76 -8.01
N ASP A 188 11.96 -12.76 -7.15
CA ASP A 188 12.50 -14.10 -7.34
C ASP A 188 11.45 -15.11 -7.84
N GLY A 189 10.22 -14.66 -8.07
CA GLY A 189 9.12 -15.51 -8.50
C GLY A 189 8.42 -16.29 -7.37
N ASP A 190 8.60 -15.88 -6.11
CA ASP A 190 8.03 -16.49 -4.91
C ASP A 190 6.72 -15.84 -4.42
N GLU A 191 6.25 -14.79 -5.09
CA GLU A 191 4.99 -14.08 -4.81
C GLU A 191 4.06 -14.09 -6.05
N LYS A 192 4.23 -15.06 -6.95
CA LYS A 192 3.43 -15.23 -8.18
C LYS A 192 1.94 -15.45 -7.93
N ASP A 193 1.59 -15.93 -6.74
CA ASP A 193 0.22 -16.11 -6.27
C ASP A 193 -0.46 -14.79 -5.88
N LEU A 194 0.30 -13.69 -5.72
CA LEU A 194 -0.25 -12.40 -5.33
C LEU A 194 -0.80 -11.63 -6.52
N THR A 195 -1.94 -10.97 -6.33
CA THR A 195 -2.46 -9.96 -7.26
C THR A 195 -1.70 -8.65 -7.07
N TYR A 196 -1.01 -8.17 -8.11
CA TYR A 196 -0.20 -6.95 -8.00
C TYR A 196 -0.12 -6.12 -9.28
N VAL A 197 0.18 -4.84 -9.09
CA VAL A 197 0.55 -3.88 -10.12
C VAL A 197 1.87 -3.21 -9.70
N LYS A 198 2.88 -3.26 -10.57
CA LYS A 198 4.11 -2.49 -10.42
C LYS A 198 4.08 -1.29 -11.36
N ILE A 199 4.20 -0.10 -10.80
CA ILE A 199 4.30 1.17 -11.54
C ILE A 199 5.76 1.61 -11.50
N MET A 200 6.43 1.50 -12.65
CA MET A 200 7.84 1.80 -12.81
C MET A 200 8.02 3.18 -13.45
N ASN A 201 8.86 4.02 -12.85
CA ASN A 201 9.28 5.33 -13.37
C ASN A 201 8.09 6.20 -13.82
N ILE A 202 7.14 6.44 -12.90
CA ILE A 202 5.93 7.23 -13.14
C ILE A 202 5.08 6.68 -14.30
N GLY A 203 5.01 5.36 -14.41
CA GLY A 203 4.16 4.68 -15.40
C GLY A 203 4.78 4.58 -16.78
N ALA A 204 6.08 4.84 -16.92
CA ALA A 204 6.82 4.48 -18.14
C ALA A 204 6.71 2.98 -18.45
N GLN A 205 6.58 2.15 -17.41
CA GLN A 205 6.25 0.74 -17.53
C GLN A 205 5.30 0.34 -16.40
N VAL A 206 4.33 -0.52 -16.74
CA VAL A 206 3.40 -1.12 -15.80
C VAL A 206 3.46 -2.64 -15.96
N ILE A 207 3.65 -3.36 -14.85
CA ILE A 207 3.62 -4.82 -14.80
C ILE A 207 2.41 -5.23 -13.98
N ILE A 208 1.59 -6.13 -14.50
CA ILE A 208 0.33 -6.56 -13.89
C ILE A 208 0.35 -8.07 -13.74
N ASN A 209 -0.07 -8.58 -12.57
CA ASN A 209 -0.20 -10.00 -12.29
C ASN A 209 -1.55 -10.32 -11.63
N GLN A 210 -2.17 -11.42 -12.08
CA GLN A 210 -3.35 -12.03 -11.43
C GLN A 210 -4.50 -11.07 -11.11
N ILE A 211 -4.91 -10.22 -12.08
CA ILE A 211 -6.13 -9.41 -11.95
C ILE A 211 -7.35 -10.27 -12.27
N HIS A 212 -8.23 -10.44 -11.30
CA HIS A 212 -9.31 -11.42 -11.36
C HIS A 212 -10.71 -10.81 -11.50
N ASP A 213 -10.90 -9.59 -11.00
CA ASP A 213 -12.22 -8.97 -10.94
C ASP A 213 -12.28 -7.59 -11.57
N TYR A 214 -13.52 -7.12 -11.76
CA TYR A 214 -13.80 -5.84 -12.39
C TYR A 214 -13.26 -4.66 -11.57
N LEU A 215 -13.39 -4.67 -10.24
CA LEU A 215 -12.93 -3.56 -9.41
C LEU A 215 -11.40 -3.46 -9.43
N GLN A 216 -10.69 -4.58 -9.33
CA GLN A 216 -9.24 -4.65 -9.52
C GLN A 216 -8.80 -4.12 -10.88
N SER A 217 -9.57 -4.36 -11.95
CA SER A 217 -9.26 -3.82 -13.28
C SER A 217 -9.52 -2.31 -13.42
N ARG A 218 -10.37 -1.74 -12.56
CA ARG A 218 -10.70 -0.32 -12.53
C ARG A 218 -9.72 0.49 -11.68
N ILE A 219 -9.16 -0.14 -10.64
CA ILE A 219 -8.09 0.42 -9.79
C ILE A 219 -6.81 0.55 -10.60
#